data_AF-A0A0D7EV29-F1
#
_entry.id   AF-A0A0D7EV29-F1
#
_cell.length_a   1.000
_cell.length_b   1.000
_cell.length_c   1.000
_cell.angle_alpha   90.00
_cell.angle_beta   90.00
_cell.angle_gamma   90.00
#
_symmetry.space_group_name_H-M   'P 1'
#
loop_
_entity.id
_entity.type
_entity.pdbx_description
1 polymer ?
#
loop_
_entity_poly.entity_id
_entity_poly.type
_entity_poly.pdbx_seq_one_letter_code
_entity_poly.pdbx_strand_id
1 'polypeptide(L)' 'MSIPDHARANFQTLLRAAVDGNLALLECADAETGAVRYVICAVGRDAGEFLFTPFGHLADGNPYEAYRPPEP' A
#
# COMPACT_ATOMS: atom_id res chain seq x y z
N MET A 1 -1.37 3.23 -21.51
CA MET A 1 -1.07 4.35 -20.58
C MET A 1 0.13 3.98 -19.71
N SER A 2 1.06 4.90 -19.45
CA SER A 2 2.21 4.64 -18.56
C SER A 2 1.82 4.93 -17.11
N ILE A 3 2.22 4.06 -16.20
CA ILE A 3 2.10 4.28 -14.75
C ILE A 3 2.81 5.61 -14.38
N PRO A 4 2.31 6.46 -13.47
CA PRO A 4 3.03 7.65 -13.04
C PRO A 4 4.35 7.35 -12.30
N ASP A 5 5.33 8.26 -12.34
CA ASP A 5 6.64 8.03 -11.73
C ASP A 5 6.58 7.91 -10.20
N HIS A 6 5.71 8.66 -9.53
CA HIS A 6 5.50 8.52 -8.09
C HIS A 6 4.97 7.13 -7.72
N ALA A 7 4.10 6.55 -8.54
CA ALA A 7 3.55 5.20 -8.32
C ALA A 7 4.65 4.14 -8.50
N ARG A 8 5.52 4.31 -9.50
CA ARG A 8 6.70 3.44 -9.67
C ARG A 8 7.68 3.56 -8.50
N ALA A 9 7.97 4.78 -8.04
CA ALA A 9 8.86 5.00 -6.89
C ALA A 9 8.32 4.36 -5.61
N ASN A 10 7.02 4.54 -5.33
CA ASN A 10 6.35 3.89 -4.21
C ASN A 10 6.42 2.36 -4.28
N PHE A 11 6.22 1.79 -5.47
CA PHE A 11 6.34 0.36 -5.67
C PHE A 11 7.77 -0.16 -5.40
N GLN A 12 8.80 0.60 -5.79
CA GLN A 12 10.19 0.23 -5.47
C GLN A 12 10.47 0.30 -3.96
N THR A 13 9.94 1.30 -3.26
CA THR A 13 10.02 1.36 -1.80
C THR A 13 9.34 0.16 -1.14
N LEU A 14 8.17 -0.23 -1.65
CA LEU A 14 7.44 -1.41 -1.15
C LEU A 14 8.26 -2.70 -1.35
N LEU A 15 8.85 -2.90 -2.53
CA LEU A 15 9.73 -4.05 -2.81
C LEU A 15 10.93 -4.09 -1.85
N ARG A 16 11.56 -2.94 -1.62
CA ARG A 16 12.69 -2.85 -0.70
C ARG A 16 12.29 -3.20 0.73
N ALA A 17 11.17 -2.65 1.21
CA ALA A 17 10.64 -2.98 2.53
C ALA A 17 10.27 -4.47 2.65
N ALA A 18 9.73 -5.09 1.60
CA ALA A 18 9.44 -6.52 1.58
C ALA A 18 10.71 -7.37 1.74
N VAL A 19 11.75 -7.06 0.96
CA VAL A 19 13.05 -7.77 1.03
C VAL A 19 13.67 -7.63 2.41
N ASP A 20 13.56 -6.45 3.03
CA ASP A 20 14.11 -6.17 4.34
C ASP A 20 13.24 -6.70 5.50
N GLY A 21 12.08 -7.34 5.22
CA GLY A 21 11.16 -7.85 6.23
C GLY A 21 10.38 -6.76 6.98
N ASN A 22 10.34 -5.56 6.43
CA ASN A 22 9.78 -4.35 7.04
C ASN A 22 8.40 -3.99 6.45
N LEU A 23 7.58 -4.99 6.12
CA LEU A 23 6.18 -4.77 5.76
C LEU A 23 5.28 -5.02 6.95
N ALA A 24 4.30 -4.14 7.12
CA ALA A 24 3.22 -4.31 8.07
C ALA A 24 1.86 -4.24 7.34
N LEU A 25 0.90 -5.00 7.84
CA LEU A 25 -0.51 -4.86 7.50
C LEU A 25 -1.22 -4.23 8.69
N LEU A 26 -1.86 -3.09 8.48
CA LEU A 26 -2.54 -2.33 9.52
C LEU A 26 -4.03 -2.25 9.22
N GLU A 27 -4.85 -2.45 10.26
CA GLU A 27 -6.25 -2.07 10.21
C GLU A 27 -6.36 -0.54 10.36
N CYS A 28 -7.02 0.12 9.41
CA CYS A 28 -7.22 1.57 9.40
C CYS A 28 -8.66 1.89 9.06
N ALA A 29 -9.19 3.00 9.60
CA ALA A 29 -10.44 3.55 9.12
C ALA A 29 -10.17 4.45 7.91
N ASP A 30 -10.92 4.25 6.83
CA ASP A 30 -10.97 5.16 5.69
C ASP A 30 -11.38 6.56 6.20
N ALA A 31 -10.58 7.59 5.85
CA ALA A 31 -10.73 8.91 6.45
C ALA A 31 -12.04 9.61 6.06
N GLU A 32 -12.64 9.25 4.93
CA GLU A 32 -13.88 9.86 4.44
C GLU A 32 -15.12 9.07 4.89
N THR A 33 -15.05 7.74 4.84
CA THR A 33 -16.21 6.86 5.04
C THR A 33 -16.24 6.16 6.40
N GLY A 34 -15.10 6.09 7.10
CA GLY A 34 -14.94 5.32 8.34
C GLY A 34 -14.90 3.80 8.13
N ALA A 35 -14.94 3.31 6.90
CA ALA A 35 -14.87 1.89 6.59
C ALA A 35 -13.53 1.30 7.02
N VAL A 36 -13.54 0.07 7.56
CA VAL A 36 -12.32 -0.65 7.91
C VAL A 36 -11.57 -1.07 6.64
N ARG A 37 -10.28 -0.75 6.57
CA ARG A 37 -9.36 -1.07 5.47
C ARG A 37 -8.12 -1.75 6.02
N TYR A 38 -7.59 -2.72 5.27
CA TYR A 38 -6.33 -3.38 5.60
C TYR A 38 -5.20 -2.78 4.75
N VAL A 39 -4.43 -1.87 5.34
CA VAL A 39 -3.44 -1.02 4.66
C VAL A 39 -2.06 -1.66 4.71
N ILE A 40 -1.41 -1.76 3.55
CA ILE A 40 -0.03 -2.20 3.40
C ILE A 40 0.88 -1.00 3.67
N CYS A 41 1.77 -1.16 4.65
CA CYS A 41 2.73 -0.13 5.04
C CYS A 41 4.17 -0.65 4.97
N ALA A 42 5.11 0.21 4.54
CA ALA A 42 6.51 0.02 4.91
C ALA A 42 6.74 0.53 6.33
N VAL A 43 7.54 -0.21 7.08
CA VAL A 43 7.97 0.11 8.42
C VAL A 43 9.38 0.69 8.34
N GLY A 44 9.50 1.98 8.63
CA GLY A 44 10.78 2.66 8.82
C GLY A 44 11.07 2.90 10.29
N ARG A 45 12.25 3.46 10.55
CA ARG A 45 12.56 4.09 11.83
C ARG A 45 13.04 5.50 11.58
N ASP A 46 12.50 6.45 12.34
CA ASP A 46 12.98 7.82 12.36
C ASP A 46 13.10 8.27 13.82
N ALA A 47 14.25 8.84 14.20
CA ALA A 47 14.58 9.22 15.57
C ALA A 47 14.31 8.17 16.67
N GLY A 48 14.29 6.88 16.32
CA GLY A 48 13.97 5.77 17.25
C GLY A 48 12.49 5.39 17.32
N GLU A 49 11.61 6.14 16.65
CA GLU A 49 10.19 5.83 16.51
C GLU A 49 9.94 5.01 15.24
N PHE A 50 8.90 4.18 15.27
CA PHE A 50 8.45 3.47 14.09
C PHE A 50 7.63 4.41 13.21
N LEU A 51 8.03 4.53 11.95
CA LEU A 51 7.28 5.25 10.94
C LEU A 51 6.57 4.24 10.04
N PHE A 52 5.26 4.41 9.87
CA PHE A 52 4.46 3.60 8.96
C PHE A 52 4.10 4.42 7.73
N THR A 53 4.61 4.03 6.57
CA THR A 53 4.30 4.68 5.30
C THR A 53 3.26 3.86 4.54
N PRO A 54 1.99 4.31 4.43
CA PRO A 54 0.94 3.57 3.75
C PRO A 54 1.08 3.70 2.22
N PHE A 55 0.95 2.58 1.50
CA PHE A 55 1.00 2.55 0.03
C PHE A 55 -0.33 2.24 -0.63
N GLY A 56 -1.21 1.53 0.07
CA GLY A 56 -2.52 1.12 -0.44
C GLY A 56 -3.18 0.13 0.52
N HIS A 57 -4.42 -0.23 0.24
CA HIS A 57 -5.15 -1.24 1.00
C HIS A 57 -5.39 -2.48 0.15
N LEU A 58 -5.57 -3.62 0.82
CA LEU A 58 -6.07 -4.83 0.17
C LEU A 58 -7.47 -4.56 -0.40
N ALA A 59 -7.81 -5.26 -1.48
CA ALA A 59 -9.16 -5.22 -2.00
C ALA A 59 -10.13 -5.79 -0.94
N ASP A 60 -11.26 -5.11 -0.73
CA ASP A 60 -12.29 -5.50 0.25
C ASP A 60 -13.08 -6.77 -0.15
N GLY A 61 -12.65 -7.47 -1.20
CA GLY A 61 -13.35 -8.62 -1.79
C GLY A 61 -12.56 -9.19 -2.96
N ASN A 62 -13.27 -9.73 -3.96
CA ASN A 62 -12.64 -10.34 -5.12
C ASN A 62 -11.98 -9.28 -6.04
N PRO A 63 -10.65 -9.24 -6.17
CA PRO A 63 -9.97 -8.25 -7.01
C PRO A 63 -10.35 -8.35 -8.49
N TYR A 64 -10.75 -9.54 -8.97
CA TYR A 64 -11.15 -9.76 -10.36
C TYR A 64 -12.53 -9.17 -10.71
N GLU A 65 -13.32 -8.82 -9.70
CA GLU A 65 -14.57 -8.07 -9.86
C GLU A 65 -14.31 -6.56 -9.76
N ALA A 66 -13.34 -6.15 -8.94
CA ALA A 66 -13.00 -4.74 -8.72
C ALA A 66 -12.16 -4.13 -9.85
N TYR A 67 -11.28 -4.92 -10.50
CA TYR A 67 -10.32 -4.41 -11.47
C TYR A 67 -10.40 -5.14 -12.82
N ARG A 68 -10.33 -4.36 -13.90
CA ARG A 68 -10.12 -4.86 -15.27
C ARG A 68 -8.79 -4.32 -15.79
N PRO A 69 -7.95 -5.16 -16.44
CA PRO A 69 -6.76 -4.66 -17.10
C PRO A 69 -7.15 -3.68 -18.22
N PRO A 70 -6.25 -2.74 -18.58
CA PRO A 70 -6.50 -1.88 -19.74
C PRO A 70 -6.71 -2.73 -20.99
N GLU A 71 -7.67 -2.33 -21.83
CA GLU A 71 -7.88 -2.96 -23.13
C GLU A 71 -6.62 -2.80 -24.01
N PRO A 72 -6.28 -3.81 -24.83
CA PRO A 72 -5.10 -3.78 -25.69
C PRO A 72 -5.11 -2.65 -26.73
#